data_AF-A0A8H4WRR1-F1
#
_entry.id   AF-A0A8H4WRR1-F1
#
_cell.length_a   1.000
_cell.length_b   1.000
_cell.length_c   1.000
_cell.angle_alpha   90.00
_cell.angle_beta   90.00
_cell.angle_gamma   90.00
#
_symmetry.space_group_name_H-M   'P 1'
#
loop_
_entity.id
_entity.type
_entity.pdbx_description
1 polymer ?
#
loop_
_entity_poly.entity_id
_entity_poly.type
_entity_poly.pdbx_seq_one_letter_code
_entity_poly.pdbx_strand_id
1 'polypeptide(L)'
;MACTDNYSHLDACSYALQLKLEEIEAQRQRHSGKWLEDNPLDFALAFGDFEHEVNEAMLVIRYMKLAPSIANALKTDTTAIVQFTIEEERAAHDREIALNSN
;
A
#
# COMPACT_ATOMS: atom_id res chain seq x y z
N MET A 1 13.82 -11.35 14.28
CA MET A 1 12.68 -11.92 13.54
C MET A 1 11.37 -11.42 14.15
N ALA A 2 11.06 -10.12 14.06
CA ALA A 2 9.88 -9.51 14.70
C ALA A 2 8.92 -8.83 13.70
N CYS A 3 9.22 -8.86 12.39
CA CYS A 3 8.40 -8.19 11.38
C CYS A 3 7.28 -9.07 10.80
N THR A 4 7.28 -10.38 11.02
CA THR A 4 6.29 -11.29 10.40
C THR A 4 4.94 -11.30 11.10
N ASP A 5 4.90 -11.04 12.41
CA ASP A 5 3.64 -11.10 13.18
C ASP A 5 2.72 -9.89 12.96
N ASN A 6 3.24 -8.79 12.41
CA ASN A 6 2.44 -7.58 12.17
C ASN A 6 1.50 -7.70 10.94
N TYR A 7 1.82 -8.55 9.96
CA TYR A 7 1.04 -8.63 8.72
C TYR A 7 -0.17 -9.56 8.82
N SER A 8 -0.12 -10.59 9.67
CA SER A 8 -1.25 -11.50 9.89
C SER A 8 -2.46 -10.76 10.48
N HIS A 9 -2.22 -9.78 11.36
CA HIS A 9 -3.24 -8.88 11.86
C HIS A 9 -3.84 -8.00 10.75
N LEU A 10 -3.02 -7.48 9.84
CA LEU A 10 -3.50 -6.68 8.69
C LEU A 10 -4.34 -7.51 7.72
N ASP A 11 -4.01 -8.79 7.53
CA ASP A 11 -4.82 -9.72 6.73
C ASP A 11 -6.17 -9.99 7.39
N ALA A 12 -6.18 -10.24 8.70
CA ALA A 12 -7.41 -10.39 9.47
C ALA A 12 -8.29 -9.12 9.43
N CYS A 13 -7.69 -7.93 9.55
CA CYS A 13 -8.39 -6.66 9.39
C CYS A 13 -8.96 -6.49 7.98
N SER A 14 -8.19 -6.82 6.94
CA SER A 14 -8.66 -6.74 5.55
C SER A 14 -9.87 -7.64 5.32
N TYR A 15 -9.82 -8.87 5.85
CA TYR A 15 -10.93 -9.81 5.77
C TYR A 15 -12.16 -9.32 6.54
N ALA A 16 -11.97 -8.78 7.75
CA ALA A 16 -13.07 -8.23 8.53
C ALA A 16 -13.76 -7.03 7.83
N LEU A 17 -12.98 -6.15 7.20
CA LEU A 17 -13.51 -5.02 6.42
C LEU A 17 -14.25 -5.51 5.17
N GLN A 18 -13.76 -6.55 4.51
CA GLN A 18 -14.44 -7.16 3.37
C GLN A 18 -15.82 -7.73 3.77
N LEU A 19 -15.90 -8.42 4.91
CA LEU A 19 -17.18 -8.89 5.45
C LEU A 19 -18.15 -7.73 5.75
N LYS A 20 -17.64 -6.56 6.15
CA LYS A 20 -18.46 -5.36 6.37
C LYS A 20 -19.04 -4.81 5.08
N LEU A 21 -18.28 -4.83 3.98
CA LEU A 21 -18.81 -4.46 2.65
C LEU A 21 -19.88 -5.43 2.18
N GLU A 22 -19.68 -6.73 2.36
CA GLU A 22 -20.69 -7.75 2.04
C GLU A 22 -21.98 -7.55 2.87
N GLU A 23 -21.84 -7.16 4.14
CA GLU A 23 -22.98 -6.81 5.00
C GLU A 23 -23.73 -5.58 4.49
N ILE A 24 -23.02 -4.51 4.12
CA ILE A 24 -23.63 -3.29 3.52
C ILE A 24 -24.39 -3.66 2.25
N GLU A 25 -23.81 -4.47 1.37
CA GLU A 25 -24.44 -4.86 0.12
C GLU A 25 -25.68 -5.73 0.34
N ALA A 26 -25.60 -6.70 1.26
CA ALA A 26 -26.75 -7.51 1.65
C ALA A 26 -27.90 -6.67 2.23
N GLN A 27 -27.57 -5.65 3.03
CA GLN A 27 -28.58 -4.71 3.53
C GLN A 27 -29.18 -3.89 2.39
N ARG A 28 -28.36 -3.33 1.49
CA ARG A 28 -28.83 -2.57 0.33
C ARG A 28 -29.81 -3.38 -0.53
N GLN A 29 -29.51 -4.66 -0.78
CA GLN A 29 -30.39 -5.56 -1.54
C GLN A 29 -31.74 -5.81 -0.86
N ARG A 30 -31.77 -6.00 0.47
CA ARG A 30 -33.03 -6.16 1.26
C ARG A 30 -33.95 -4.94 1.22
N HIS A 31 -33.38 -3.82 0.81
CA HIS A 31 -33.93 -2.50 0.95
C HIS A 31 -34.16 -1.82 -0.41
N SER A 32 -33.69 -2.45 -1.49
CA SER A 32 -33.93 -2.04 -2.87
C SER A 32 -35.43 -1.93 -3.19
N GLY A 33 -35.82 -0.82 -3.81
CA GLY A 33 -37.19 -0.54 -4.25
C GLY A 33 -38.15 0.01 -3.19
N LYS A 34 -37.69 0.25 -1.95
CA LYS A 34 -38.53 0.77 -0.86
C LYS A 34 -38.60 2.30 -0.78
N TRP A 35 -37.82 3.04 -1.58
CA TRP A 35 -37.81 4.51 -1.60
C TRP A 35 -37.47 5.07 -2.97
N LEU A 36 -37.88 6.32 -3.20
CA LEU A 36 -37.56 7.13 -4.38
C LEU A 36 -36.11 7.61 -4.31
N GLU A 37 -35.43 7.62 -5.46
CA GLU A 37 -34.02 8.04 -5.61
C GLU A 37 -33.75 9.45 -5.06
N ASP A 38 -34.73 10.35 -5.18
CA ASP A 38 -34.62 11.75 -4.73
C ASP A 38 -34.93 11.95 -3.22
N ASN A 39 -35.31 10.90 -2.50
CA ASN A 39 -35.56 10.96 -1.05
C ASN A 39 -35.00 9.72 -0.34
N PRO A 40 -33.67 9.56 -0.30
CA PRO A 40 -33.04 8.46 0.41
C PRO A 40 -33.34 8.57 1.90
N LEU A 41 -33.67 7.44 2.51
CA LEU A 41 -33.80 7.37 3.97
C LEU A 41 -32.42 7.57 4.60
N ASP A 42 -32.35 8.16 5.79
CA ASP A 42 -31.09 8.51 6.48
C ASP A 42 -30.08 7.35 6.55
N PHE A 43 -30.54 6.11 6.67
CA PHE A 43 -29.66 4.95 6.69
C PHE A 43 -28.99 4.66 5.34
N ALA A 44 -29.60 5.03 4.21
CA ALA A 44 -28.99 4.87 2.90
C ALA A 44 -27.77 5.81 2.75
N LEU A 45 -27.88 7.03 3.28
CA LEU A 45 -26.77 7.98 3.37
C LEU A 45 -25.69 7.44 4.31
N ALA A 46 -26.07 6.98 5.51
CA ALA A 46 -25.14 6.41 6.48
C ALA A 46 -24.40 5.17 5.94
N PHE A 47 -25.06 4.32 5.15
CA PHE A 47 -24.40 3.19 4.48
C PHE A 47 -23.39 3.63 3.43
N GLY A 48 -23.68 4.71 2.68
CA GLY A 48 -22.73 5.27 1.71
C GLY A 48 -21.48 5.83 2.40
N ASP A 49 -21.67 6.60 3.47
CA ASP A 49 -20.56 7.16 4.25
C ASP A 49 -19.70 6.06 4.88
N PHE A 50 -20.35 5.04 5.46
CA PHE A 50 -19.64 3.91 6.07
C PHE A 50 -18.92 3.05 5.01
N GLU A 51 -19.52 2.82 3.85
CA GLU A 51 -18.87 2.13 2.72
C GLU A 51 -17.63 2.90 2.26
N HIS A 52 -17.70 4.22 2.17
CA HIS A 52 -16.54 5.06 1.83
C HIS A 52 -15.41 4.90 2.87
N GLU A 53 -15.74 4.98 4.16
CA GLU A 53 -14.77 4.84 5.25
C GLU A 53 -14.11 3.45 5.28
N VAL A 54 -14.88 2.39 5.02
CA VAL A 54 -14.36 1.02 4.93
C VAL A 54 -13.38 0.87 3.75
N ASN A 55 -13.70 1.46 2.60
CA ASN A 55 -12.80 1.44 1.43
C ASN A 55 -11.49 2.22 1.70
N GLU A 56 -11.56 3.38 2.35
CA GLU A 56 -10.38 4.14 2.76
C GLU A 56 -9.51 3.35 3.74
N ALA A 57 -10.12 2.67 4.72
CA ALA A 57 -9.39 1.80 5.64
C ALA A 57 -8.67 0.64 4.92
N MET A 58 -9.31 0.03 3.91
CA MET A 58 -8.67 -1.00 3.09
C MET A 58 -7.49 -0.47 2.27
N LEU A 59 -7.57 0.77 1.75
CA LEU A 59 -6.46 1.45 1.10
C LEU A 59 -5.28 1.65 2.05
N VAL A 60 -5.55 2.13 3.27
CA VAL A 60 -4.51 2.29 4.30
C VAL A 60 -3.81 0.97 4.59
N ILE A 61 -4.55 -0.13 4.77
CA ILE A 61 -3.95 -1.45 5.00
C ILE A 61 -3.07 -1.87 3.82
N ARG A 62 -3.55 -1.66 2.58
CA ARG A 62 -2.75 -1.96 1.38
C ARG A 62 -1.44 -1.17 1.36
N TYR A 63 -1.47 0.11 1.70
CA TYR A 63 -0.26 0.93 1.79
C TYR A 63 0.69 0.47 2.89
N MET A 64 0.16 0.08 4.07
CA MET A 64 0.97 -0.48 5.15
C MET A 64 1.68 -1.77 4.73
N LYS A 65 1.04 -2.61 3.89
CA LYS A 65 1.65 -3.82 3.34
C LYS A 65 2.73 -3.53 2.29
N LEU A 66 2.55 -2.46 1.51
CA LEU A 66 3.46 -2.11 0.41
C LEU A 66 4.70 -1.33 0.87
N ALA A 67 4.56 -0.42 1.82
CA ALA A 67 5.63 0.49 2.23
C ALA A 67 6.95 -0.22 2.61
N PRO A 68 6.95 -1.36 3.31
CA PRO A 68 8.19 -2.05 3.68
C PRO A 68 8.91 -2.67 2.48
N SER A 69 8.18 -3.10 1.46
CA SER A 69 8.76 -3.58 0.19
C SER A 69 9.47 -2.43 -0.53
N ILE A 70 8.82 -1.26 -0.62
CA ILE A 70 9.42 -0.05 -1.21
C ILE A 70 10.68 0.37 -0.43
N ALA A 71 10.60 0.39 0.90
CA ALA A 71 11.74 0.73 1.74
C ALA A 71 12.92 -0.22 1.54
N ASN A 72 12.66 -1.53 1.39
CA ASN A 72 13.71 -2.50 1.13
C ASN A 72 14.33 -2.36 -0.27
N ALA A 73 13.51 -2.09 -1.29
CA ALA A 73 13.99 -1.84 -2.64
C ALA A 73 14.92 -0.60 -2.64
N LEU A 74 14.45 0.51 -2.08
CA LEU A 74 15.23 1.74 -1.97
C LEU A 74 16.57 1.52 -1.26
N LYS A 75 16.57 0.78 -0.14
CA LYS A 75 17.80 0.46 0.60
C LYS A 75 18.79 -0.34 -0.26
N THR A 76 18.29 -1.34 -0.98
CA THR A 76 19.11 -2.22 -1.82
C THR A 76 19.71 -1.43 -2.98
N ASP A 77 18.88 -0.66 -3.68
CA ASP A 77 19.29 0.13 -4.84
C ASP A 77 20.30 1.21 -4.43
N THR A 78 20.07 1.90 -3.30
CA THR A 78 21.02 2.89 -2.77
C THR A 78 22.39 2.25 -2.51
N THR A 79 22.41 1.04 -1.95
CA THR A 79 23.67 0.33 -1.68
C THR A 79 24.38 -0.04 -2.98
N ALA A 80 23.65 -0.50 -4.00
CA ALA A 80 24.20 -0.83 -5.31
C ALA A 80 24.77 0.40 -6.03
N ILE A 81 24.04 1.53 -5.99
CA ILE A 81 24.50 2.80 -6.58
C ILE A 81 25.80 3.25 -5.94
N VAL A 82 25.89 3.25 -4.60
CA VAL A 82 27.12 3.63 -3.89
C VAL A 82 28.30 2.75 -4.30
N GLN A 83 28.07 1.44 -4.42
CA GLN A 83 29.10 0.51 -4.86
C GLN A 83 29.57 0.82 -6.28
N PHE A 84 28.65 1.09 -7.21
CA PHE A 84 29.00 1.48 -8.58
C PHE A 84 29.75 2.81 -8.63
N THR A 85 29.36 3.80 -7.84
CA THR A 85 30.07 5.08 -7.77
C THR A 85 31.52 4.89 -7.32
N ILE A 86 31.76 4.06 -6.31
CA ILE A 86 33.12 3.75 -5.83
C ILE A 86 33.93 3.04 -6.92
N GLU A 87 33.34 2.08 -7.63
CA GLU A 87 34.00 1.36 -8.72
C GLU A 87 34.35 2.27 -9.88
N GLU A 88 33.45 3.18 -10.25
CA GLU A 88 33.66 4.15 -11.31
C GLU A 88 34.75 5.17 -10.95
N GLU A 89 34.77 5.67 -9.72
CA GLU A 89 35.84 6.55 -9.21
C GLU A 89 37.21 5.88 -9.27
N ARG A 90 37.29 4.60 -8.87
CA ARG A 90 38.53 3.82 -8.96
C ARG A 90 38.97 3.63 -10.40
N ALA A 91 38.06 3.24 -11.29
CA ALA A 91 38.35 3.06 -12.70
C ALA A 91 38.82 4.36 -13.37
N ALA A 92 38.22 5.50 -13.02
CA ALA A 92 38.64 6.80 -13.49
C ALA A 92 40.05 7.17 -13.01
N HIS A 93 40.34 6.93 -11.72
CA HIS A 93 41.66 7.18 -11.15
C HIS A 93 42.75 6.29 -11.78
N ASP A 94 42.49 4.99 -11.92
CA ASP A 94 43.41 4.05 -12.55
C ASP A 94 43.72 4.45 -14.00
N ARG A 95 42.70 4.91 -14.73
CA ARG A 95 42.87 5.44 -16.09
C ARG A 95 43.75 6.69 -16.12
N GLU A 96 43.54 7.62 -15.19
CA GLU A 96 44.35 8.84 -15.09
C GLU A 96 45.83 8.49 -14.83
N ILE A 97 46.10 7.59 -13.89
CA ILE A 97 47.46 7.12 -13.59
C ILE A 97 48.10 6.50 -14.84
N ALA A 98 47.38 5.63 -15.56
CA ALA A 98 47.89 4.97 -16.76
C ALA A 98 48.23 5.97 -17.88
N LEU A 99 47.44 7.04 -18.03
CA LEU A 99 47.71 8.09 -19.02
C LEU A 99 48.90 8.97 -18.65
N ASN A 100 49.11 9.23 -17.35
CA ASN A 100 50.21 10.07 -16.86
C ASN A 100 51.54 9.31 -16.67
N SER A 101 51.52 7.98 -16.73
CA SER A 101 52.71 7.12 -16.59
C SER A 101 53.31 6.64 -17.92
N ASN A 102 52.75 7.10 -19.05
CA ASN A 102 53.28 6.94 -20.42
C ASN A 102 53.97 8.22 -20.89
#